data_AF-A0A941ZVS3-F1
#
_entry.id   AF-A0A941ZVS3-F1
#
_cell.length_a   1.000
_cell.length_b   1.000
_cell.length_c   1.000
_cell.angle_alpha   90.00
_cell.angle_beta   90.00
_cell.angle_gamma   90.00
#
_symmetry.space_group_name_H-M   'P 1'
#
loop_
_entity.id
_entity.type
_entity.pdbx_description
1 polymer ?
#
loop_
_entity_poly.entity_id
_entity_poly.type
_entity_poly.pdbx_seq_one_letter_code
_entity_poly.pdbx_strand_id
1 'polypeptide(L)'
;MRNCVTRFLLEDLDIRGAIVQLDSVWHTICARRDYPEAVQAMLGELCAASCIIAANLKQPARLTFQLSGSGPVSLLVVDCAENFNLRAYARHSAEAQGLTALKDLLASAQLLMSLDMAEVRQPYQSYVPVEGESIAAVFEHYLSQSEQQPAQLFFAANSDHAVGLFLQKLPGADVKDEDGWNRAAQLASTVKREELFELPAEEVLRRLFAEETVRVFAPRLFTHDFPPDRDKIAAMLRG
;
A
#
# COMPACT_ATOMS: atom_id res chain seq x y z
N MET A 1 -16.61 1.30 -9.78
CA MET A 1 -15.14 1.15 -9.85
C MET A 1 -14.51 2.11 -8.87
N ARG A 2 -13.65 1.60 -8.00
CA ARG A 2 -13.04 2.27 -6.86
C ARG A 2 -11.53 2.36 -7.13
N ASN A 3 -11.00 3.58 -7.15
CA ASN A 3 -9.56 3.84 -7.22
C ASN A 3 -9.25 4.91 -6.18
N CYS A 4 -9.35 4.55 -4.92
CA CYS A 4 -9.30 5.52 -3.84
C CYS A 4 -8.79 4.96 -2.53
N VAL A 5 -8.36 5.89 -1.68
CA VAL A 5 -8.12 5.66 -0.26
C VAL A 5 -9.18 6.40 0.54
N THR A 6 -9.98 5.65 1.29
CA THR A 6 -11.00 6.17 2.21
C THR A 6 -10.43 6.12 3.62
N ARG A 7 -10.11 7.29 4.18
CA ARG A 7 -9.59 7.40 5.54
C ARG A 7 -10.75 7.42 6.53
N PHE A 8 -10.51 6.91 7.73
CA PHE A 8 -11.47 6.95 8.82
C PHE A 8 -10.75 7.15 10.17
N LEU A 9 -11.53 7.51 11.19
CA LEU A 9 -11.10 7.64 12.58
C LEU A 9 -12.14 6.96 13.47
N LEU A 10 -11.69 6.09 14.37
CA LEU A 10 -12.48 5.63 15.50
C LEU A 10 -12.36 6.73 16.57
N GLU A 11 -13.35 7.63 16.63
CA GLU A 11 -13.21 8.92 17.34
C GLU A 11 -12.99 8.75 18.84
N ASP A 12 -13.68 7.77 19.43
CA ASP A 12 -13.63 7.51 20.87
C ASP A 12 -12.38 6.70 21.28
N LEU A 13 -11.66 6.11 20.33
CA LEU A 13 -10.47 5.30 20.59
C LEU A 13 -9.16 5.97 20.18
N ASP A 14 -9.21 7.11 19.48
CA ASP A 14 -8.03 7.74 18.88
C ASP A 14 -7.22 6.74 18.02
N ILE A 15 -7.93 5.96 17.20
CA ILE A 15 -7.33 5.04 16.22
C ILE A 15 -7.70 5.51 14.83
N ARG A 16 -6.68 5.86 14.04
CA ARG A 16 -6.87 6.21 12.63
C ARG A 16 -6.81 4.95 11.77
N GLY A 17 -7.47 4.99 10.62
CA GLY A 17 -7.33 3.95 9.64
C GLY A 17 -7.59 4.41 8.22
N ALA A 18 -7.37 3.49 7.28
CA ALA A 18 -7.64 3.71 5.88
C ALA A 18 -8.03 2.39 5.20
N ILE A 19 -8.97 2.48 4.27
CA ILE A 19 -9.26 1.42 3.30
C ILE A 19 -8.79 1.89 1.93
N VAL A 20 -7.95 1.10 1.27
CA VAL A 20 -7.54 1.32 -0.12
C VAL A 20 -8.23 0.32 -1.03
N GLN A 21 -8.76 0.81 -2.15
CA GLN A 21 -9.38 0.00 -3.19
C GLN A 21 -8.93 0.52 -4.55
N LEU A 22 -8.18 -0.30 -5.29
CA LEU A 22 -7.70 -0.02 -6.63
C LEU A 22 -8.28 -1.06 -7.61
N ASP A 23 -9.17 -0.60 -8.48
CA ASP A 23 -9.81 -1.41 -9.52
C ASP A 23 -9.14 -1.12 -10.88
N SER A 24 -9.67 -0.18 -11.66
CA SER A 24 -9.23 0.07 -13.04
C SER A 24 -7.78 0.58 -13.12
N VAL A 25 -7.29 1.30 -12.11
CA VAL A 25 -5.88 1.69 -12.00
C VAL A 25 -4.99 0.45 -11.91
N TRP A 26 -5.37 -0.51 -11.06
CA TRP A 26 -4.63 -1.76 -10.90
C TRP A 26 -4.67 -2.62 -12.16
N HIS A 27 -5.85 -2.78 -12.76
CA HIS A 27 -6.00 -3.50 -14.02
C HIS A 27 -5.10 -2.92 -15.12
N THR A 28 -5.00 -1.59 -15.21
CA THR A 28 -4.13 -0.93 -16.19
C THR A 28 -2.64 -1.16 -15.92
N ILE A 29 -2.23 -1.15 -14.64
CA ILE A 29 -0.85 -1.43 -14.23
C ILE A 29 -0.44 -2.86 -14.63
N CYS A 30 -1.33 -3.84 -14.43
CA CYS A 30 -1.07 -5.25 -14.74
C CYS A 30 -1.21 -5.61 -16.22
N ALA A 31 -1.84 -4.77 -17.02
CA ALA A 31 -2.16 -5.08 -18.41
C ALA A 31 -0.90 -5.44 -19.23
N ARG A 32 -0.96 -6.58 -19.93
CA ARG A 32 0.09 -7.08 -20.85
C ARG A 32 1.46 -7.30 -20.18
N ARG A 33 1.47 -7.69 -18.89
CA ARG A 33 2.69 -7.95 -18.13
C ARG A 33 2.96 -9.44 -17.85
N ASP A 34 1.95 -10.29 -18.00
CA ASP A 34 2.01 -11.75 -17.77
C ASP A 34 2.68 -12.11 -16.43
N TYR A 35 2.32 -11.37 -15.37
CA TYR A 35 2.84 -11.61 -14.03
C TYR A 35 2.35 -12.95 -13.48
N PRO A 36 3.23 -13.78 -12.90
CA PRO A 36 2.81 -14.89 -12.07
C PRO A 36 1.95 -14.39 -10.91
N GLU A 37 0.97 -15.18 -10.48
CA GLU A 37 -0.04 -14.80 -9.49
C GLU A 37 0.58 -14.19 -8.22
N ALA A 38 1.62 -14.82 -7.66
CA ALA A 38 2.28 -14.32 -6.46
C ALA A 38 3.07 -13.00 -6.68
N VAL A 39 3.62 -12.80 -7.88
CA VAL A 39 4.28 -11.53 -8.26
C VAL A 39 3.25 -10.42 -8.39
N GLN A 40 2.11 -10.72 -9.01
CA GLN A 40 0.99 -9.79 -9.13
C GLN A 40 0.44 -9.42 -7.75
N ALA A 41 0.20 -10.40 -6.88
CA ALA A 41 -0.26 -10.18 -5.52
C ALA A 41 0.71 -9.26 -4.76
N MET A 42 2.01 -9.60 -4.73
CA MET A 42 3.04 -8.80 -4.06
C MET A 42 3.10 -7.35 -4.56
N LEU A 43 3.06 -7.15 -5.88
CA LEU A 43 3.06 -5.82 -6.47
C LEU A 43 1.80 -5.03 -6.09
N GLY A 44 0.64 -5.69 -6.03
CA GLY A 44 -0.63 -5.09 -5.64
C GLY A 44 -0.66 -4.69 -4.16
N GLU A 45 -0.16 -5.55 -3.27
CA GLU A 45 0.01 -5.23 -1.85
C GLU A 45 0.96 -4.04 -1.65
N LEU A 46 2.06 -3.98 -2.40
CA LEU A 46 2.99 -2.84 -2.36
C LEU A 46 2.32 -1.55 -2.88
N CYS A 47 1.47 -1.65 -3.91
CA CYS A 47 0.66 -0.52 -4.37
C CYS A 47 -0.32 -0.04 -3.30
N ALA A 48 -1.02 -0.96 -2.62
CA ALA A 48 -1.94 -0.66 -1.54
C ALA A 48 -1.23 0.07 -0.38
N ALA A 49 -0.09 -0.44 0.07
CA ALA A 49 0.75 0.20 1.08
C ALA A 49 1.20 1.61 0.65
N SER A 50 1.67 1.75 -0.58
CA SER A 50 2.12 3.03 -1.14
C SER A 50 0.99 4.07 -1.16
N CYS A 51 -0.21 3.66 -1.54
CA CYS A 51 -1.38 4.55 -1.57
C CYS A 51 -1.79 5.01 -0.17
N ILE A 52 -1.76 4.11 0.82
CA ILE A 52 -2.07 4.47 2.23
C ILE A 52 -1.06 5.49 2.76
N ILE A 53 0.24 5.28 2.50
CA ILE A 53 1.29 6.19 2.94
C ILE A 53 1.13 7.54 2.25
N ALA A 54 0.99 7.56 0.92
CA ALA A 54 0.78 8.79 0.15
C ALA A 54 -0.48 9.56 0.62
N ALA A 55 -1.58 8.85 0.90
CA ALA A 55 -2.82 9.44 1.39
C ALA A 55 -2.73 10.00 2.82
N ASN A 56 -1.68 9.66 3.58
CA ASN A 56 -1.45 10.17 4.94
C ASN A 56 -0.34 11.24 5.01
N LEU A 57 0.32 11.57 3.89
CA LEU A 57 1.27 12.68 3.84
C LEU A 57 0.57 14.01 4.14
N LYS A 58 1.23 14.85 4.94
CA LYS A 58 0.76 16.18 5.33
C LYS A 58 0.89 17.19 4.19
N GLN A 59 1.92 17.04 3.36
CA GLN A 59 2.21 17.89 2.21
C GLN A 59 2.20 17.04 0.93
N PRO A 60 1.82 17.61 -0.23
CA PRO A 60 1.96 16.93 -1.52
C PRO A 60 3.43 16.59 -1.78
N ALA A 61 3.69 15.33 -2.09
CA ALA A 61 5.02 14.84 -2.39
C ALA A 61 4.93 13.59 -3.27
N ARG A 62 5.97 13.37 -4.08
CA ARG A 62 6.10 12.15 -4.86
C ARG A 62 6.74 11.07 -3.99
N LEU A 63 6.05 9.94 -3.88
CA LEU A 63 6.46 8.79 -3.09
C LEU A 63 6.86 7.65 -4.02
N THR A 64 8.08 7.14 -3.85
CA THR A 64 8.58 5.99 -4.59
C THR A 64 9.01 4.91 -3.61
N PHE A 65 8.50 3.70 -3.79
CA PHE A 65 9.03 2.49 -3.18
C PHE A 65 9.76 1.67 -4.23
N GLN A 66 11.00 1.29 -3.93
CA GLN A 66 11.79 0.38 -4.75
C GLN A 66 12.24 -0.80 -3.91
N LEU A 67 11.73 -1.98 -4.24
CA LEU A 67 12.16 -3.25 -3.66
C LEU A 67 13.12 -3.91 -4.65
N SER A 68 14.37 -4.10 -4.26
CA SER A 68 15.37 -4.84 -5.04
C SER A 68 15.64 -6.18 -4.37
N GLY A 69 15.50 -7.28 -5.10
CA GLY A 69 15.70 -8.65 -4.61
C GLY A 69 16.81 -9.38 -5.38
N SER A 70 17.40 -10.40 -4.77
CA SER A 70 18.36 -11.31 -5.41
C SER A 70 17.71 -12.62 -5.91
N GLY A 71 16.41 -12.77 -5.71
CA GLY A 71 15.61 -13.93 -6.14
C GLY A 71 14.98 -13.77 -7.53
N PRO A 72 14.02 -14.66 -7.87
CA PRO A 72 13.26 -14.61 -9.12
C PRO A 72 12.58 -13.27 -9.41
N VAL A 73 12.20 -12.51 -8.37
CA VAL A 73 11.73 -11.13 -8.49
C VAL A 73 12.87 -10.19 -8.10
N SER A 74 13.48 -9.57 -9.12
CA SER A 74 14.67 -8.74 -8.95
C SER A 74 14.36 -7.26 -8.66
N LEU A 75 13.16 -6.80 -9.04
CA LEU A 75 12.76 -5.41 -8.87
C LEU A 75 11.24 -5.31 -8.76
N LEU A 76 10.75 -4.60 -7.74
CA LEU A 76 9.43 -3.99 -7.72
C LEU A 76 9.60 -2.49 -7.52
N VAL A 77 8.86 -1.70 -8.30
CA VAL A 77 8.81 -0.24 -8.14
C VAL A 77 7.36 0.17 -8.10
N VAL A 78 7.00 0.96 -7.10
CA VAL A 78 5.75 1.72 -7.06
C VAL A 78 6.12 3.20 -6.99
N ASP A 79 5.52 4.00 -7.86
CA ASP A 79 5.75 5.43 -7.97
C ASP A 79 4.40 6.14 -7.97
N CYS A 80 4.18 6.95 -6.93
CA CYS A 80 2.98 7.75 -6.75
C CYS A 80 3.38 9.22 -6.80
N ALA A 81 2.93 9.93 -7.82
CA ALA A 81 3.12 11.38 -7.91
C ALA A 81 2.33 12.12 -6.82
N GLU A 82 2.67 13.38 -6.60
CA GLU A 82 2.06 14.28 -5.62
C GLU A 82 0.56 14.50 -5.83
N ASN A 83 0.06 14.24 -7.04
CA ASN A 83 -1.35 14.32 -7.42
C ASN A 83 -2.07 12.96 -7.40
N PHE A 84 -1.50 11.94 -6.76
CA PHE A 84 -2.02 10.57 -6.69
C PHE A 84 -2.06 9.83 -8.05
N ASN A 85 -1.23 10.25 -9.00
CA ASN A 85 -1.01 9.49 -10.22
C ASN A 85 -0.04 8.33 -9.95
N LEU A 86 -0.55 7.10 -10.02
CA LEU A 86 0.12 5.87 -9.60
C LEU A 86 0.57 5.05 -10.80
N ARG A 87 1.82 4.57 -10.75
CA ARG A 87 2.32 3.50 -11.62
C ARG A 87 3.14 2.51 -10.81
N ALA A 88 3.17 1.29 -11.29
CA ALA A 88 4.00 0.27 -10.70
C ALA A 88 4.56 -0.69 -11.76
N TYR A 89 5.60 -1.40 -11.39
CA TYR A 89 6.28 -2.35 -12.25
C TYR A 89 6.99 -3.41 -11.42
N ALA A 90 6.89 -4.67 -11.84
CA ALA A 90 7.73 -5.76 -11.36
C ALA A 90 8.59 -6.32 -12.50
N ARG A 91 9.85 -6.67 -12.17
CA ARG A 91 10.75 -7.47 -13.01
C ARG A 91 10.92 -8.83 -12.36
N HIS A 92 10.56 -9.88 -13.10
CA HIS A 92 10.70 -11.26 -12.65
C HIS A 92 11.33 -12.15 -13.73
N SER A 93 11.89 -13.27 -13.31
CA SER A 93 12.29 -14.39 -14.18
C SER A 93 11.16 -15.41 -14.33
N ALA A 94 11.37 -16.43 -15.17
CA ALA A 94 10.45 -17.56 -15.30
C ALA A 94 10.39 -18.44 -14.03
N GLU A 95 11.43 -18.39 -13.19
CA GLU A 95 11.53 -19.17 -11.95
C GLU A 95 10.52 -18.70 -10.88
N ALA A 96 9.92 -17.51 -11.06
CA ALA A 96 8.88 -17.02 -10.18
C ALA A 96 7.56 -17.81 -10.33
N GLN A 97 7.40 -18.59 -11.41
CA GLN A 97 6.18 -19.34 -11.67
C GLN A 97 5.95 -20.43 -10.63
N GLY A 98 4.78 -20.44 -10.01
CA GLY A 98 4.39 -21.44 -9.01
C GLY A 98 4.97 -21.21 -7.61
N LEU A 99 5.85 -20.21 -7.43
CA LEU A 99 6.27 -19.77 -6.10
C LEU A 99 5.15 -18.96 -5.43
N THR A 100 5.05 -19.08 -4.12
CA THR A 100 4.01 -18.40 -3.31
C THR A 100 4.57 -17.61 -2.15
N ALA A 101 5.73 -17.99 -1.59
CA ALA A 101 6.30 -17.32 -0.44
C ALA A 101 7.13 -16.09 -0.84
N LEU A 102 7.00 -15.02 -0.06
CA LEU A 102 7.74 -13.77 -0.24
C LEU A 102 9.27 -14.01 -0.29
N LYS A 103 9.77 -14.83 0.62
CA LYS A 103 11.20 -15.17 0.74
C LYS A 103 11.73 -15.92 -0.47
N ASP A 104 10.94 -16.82 -1.05
CA ASP A 104 11.37 -17.58 -2.24
C ASP A 104 11.42 -16.69 -3.49
N LEU A 105 10.51 -15.72 -3.57
CA LEU A 105 10.44 -14.76 -4.68
C LEU A 105 11.57 -13.72 -4.61
N LEU A 106 11.92 -13.25 -3.41
CA LEU A 106 12.85 -12.13 -3.23
C LEU A 106 14.27 -12.56 -2.83
N ALA A 107 14.42 -13.71 -2.19
CA ALA A 107 15.64 -14.14 -1.50
C ALA A 107 16.15 -13.05 -0.53
N SER A 108 17.33 -12.47 -0.80
CA SER A 108 17.80 -11.29 -0.09
C SER A 108 17.25 -10.03 -0.76
N ALA A 109 16.63 -9.14 0.01
CA ALA A 109 16.00 -7.95 -0.53
C ALA A 109 16.23 -6.70 0.31
N GLN A 110 16.14 -5.55 -0.37
CA GLN A 110 16.17 -4.22 0.23
C GLN A 110 15.02 -3.40 -0.32
N LEU A 111 14.26 -2.76 0.57
CA LEU A 111 13.19 -1.84 0.23
C LEU A 111 13.64 -0.41 0.55
N LEU A 112 13.68 0.44 -0.47
CA LEU A 112 13.99 1.85 -0.36
C LEU A 112 12.71 2.67 -0.54
N MET A 113 12.40 3.52 0.43
CA MET A 113 11.40 4.57 0.32
C MET A 113 12.10 5.89 -0.05
N SER A 114 11.60 6.57 -1.07
CA SER A 114 12.03 7.92 -1.43
C SER A 114 10.83 8.86 -1.44
N LEU A 115 11.00 10.04 -0.83
CA LEU A 115 9.99 11.08 -0.73
C LEU A 115 10.56 12.37 -1.30
N ASP A 116 10.06 12.75 -2.47
CA ASP A 116 10.48 13.94 -3.20
C ASP A 116 9.45 15.07 -2.99
N MET A 117 9.91 16.17 -2.41
CA MET A 117 9.10 17.33 -2.05
C MET A 117 9.65 18.55 -2.79
N ALA A 118 8.76 19.34 -3.40
CA ALA A 118 9.16 20.51 -4.19
C ALA A 118 10.02 21.52 -3.42
N GLU A 119 9.88 21.60 -2.10
CA GLU A 119 10.59 22.52 -1.22
C GLU A 119 11.99 22.02 -0.81
N VAL A 120 12.32 20.75 -1.07
CA VAL A 120 13.57 20.13 -0.61
C VAL A 120 14.48 19.81 -1.80
N ARG A 121 15.76 20.18 -1.70
CA ARG A 121 16.73 20.02 -2.80
C ARG A 121 17.07 18.56 -3.11
N GLN A 122 16.96 17.66 -2.14
CA GLN A 122 17.24 16.24 -2.29
C GLN A 122 16.08 15.44 -1.69
N PRO A 123 15.63 14.36 -2.36
CA PRO A 123 14.59 13.50 -1.81
C PRO A 123 15.01 12.92 -0.46
N TYR A 124 14.07 12.88 0.48
CA TYR A 124 14.25 12.13 1.71
C TYR A 124 14.24 10.63 1.39
N GLN A 125 15.21 9.89 1.90
CA GLN A 125 15.34 8.46 1.64
C GLN A 125 15.42 7.68 2.95
N SER A 126 14.70 6.55 2.99
CA SER A 126 14.63 5.67 4.14
C SER A 126 14.67 4.22 3.70
N TYR A 127 15.49 3.40 4.35
CA TYR A 127 15.47 1.96 4.16
C TYR A 127 14.36 1.36 5.03
N VAL A 128 13.54 0.52 4.41
CA VAL A 128 12.49 -0.26 5.06
C VAL A 128 13.03 -1.68 5.21
N PRO A 129 13.25 -2.17 6.45
CA PRO A 129 13.68 -3.55 6.68
C PRO A 129 12.66 -4.53 6.11
N VAL A 130 13.10 -5.45 5.25
CA VAL A 130 12.24 -6.49 4.68
C VAL A 130 12.15 -7.65 5.68
N GLU A 131 11.36 -7.44 6.74
CA GLU A 131 11.15 -8.41 7.82
C GLU A 131 9.71 -8.94 7.82
N GLY A 132 9.56 -10.24 8.07
CA GLY A 132 8.28 -10.95 8.03
C GLY A 132 8.08 -11.78 6.77
N GLU A 133 6.85 -12.26 6.58
CA GLU A 133 6.48 -13.20 5.50
C GLU A 133 5.55 -12.57 4.44
N SER A 134 5.16 -11.30 4.61
CA SER A 134 4.24 -10.58 3.72
C SER A 134 4.58 -9.09 3.61
N ILE A 135 4.08 -8.41 2.58
CA ILE A 135 4.24 -6.95 2.45
C ILE A 135 3.56 -6.23 3.62
N ALA A 136 2.43 -6.73 4.11
CA ALA A 136 1.78 -6.20 5.30
C ALA A 136 2.72 -6.21 6.52
N ALA A 137 3.35 -7.36 6.81
CA ALA A 137 4.27 -7.48 7.95
C ALA A 137 5.49 -6.55 7.83
N VAL A 138 6.04 -6.40 6.62
CA VAL A 138 7.15 -5.46 6.34
C VAL A 138 6.76 -4.02 6.72
N PHE A 139 5.58 -3.58 6.30
CA PHE A 139 5.12 -2.22 6.58
C PHE A 139 4.59 -2.03 8.02
N GLU A 140 4.02 -3.06 8.66
CA GLU A 140 3.67 -3.03 10.08
C GLU A 140 4.92 -2.81 10.93
N HIS A 141 5.99 -3.57 10.68
CA HIS A 141 7.26 -3.41 11.36
C HIS A 141 7.81 -1.99 11.15
N TYR A 142 7.88 -1.53 9.91
CA TYR A 142 8.37 -0.20 9.58
C TYR A 142 7.56 0.95 10.22
N LEU A 143 6.23 0.91 10.14
CA LEU A 143 5.36 1.95 10.70
C LEU A 143 5.41 1.95 12.23
N SER A 144 5.49 0.77 12.85
CA SER A 144 5.62 0.65 14.30
C SER A 144 6.93 1.25 14.81
N GLN A 145 8.04 1.05 14.10
CA GLN A 145 9.35 1.62 14.46
C GLN A 145 9.45 3.12 14.15
N SER A 146 8.95 3.58 13.01
CA SER A 146 9.06 4.97 12.58
C SER A 146 8.21 5.94 13.40
N GLU A 147 7.00 5.53 13.78
CA GLU A 147 6.04 6.37 14.53
C GLU A 147 5.94 6.01 16.02
N GLN A 148 6.62 4.94 16.46
CA GLN A 148 6.53 4.41 17.83
C GLN A 148 5.08 4.13 18.28
N GLN A 149 4.21 3.77 17.33
CA GLN A 149 2.81 3.45 17.58
C GLN A 149 2.44 2.14 16.88
N PRO A 150 1.68 1.25 17.53
CA PRO A 150 1.15 0.05 16.89
C PRO A 150 0.40 0.34 15.59
N ALA A 151 0.69 -0.47 14.59
CA ALA A 151 0.04 -0.44 13.28
C ALA A 151 -0.34 -1.86 12.87
N GLN A 152 -1.47 -1.99 12.18
CA GLN A 152 -1.92 -3.25 11.60
C GLN A 152 -2.35 -3.04 10.16
N LEU A 153 -1.95 -3.96 9.28
CA LEU A 153 -2.18 -3.91 7.85
C LEU A 153 -2.71 -5.25 7.36
N PHE A 154 -3.74 -5.17 6.54
CA PHE A 154 -4.27 -6.32 5.82
C PHE A 154 -4.28 -5.95 4.35
N PHE A 155 -3.53 -6.68 3.54
CA PHE A 155 -3.51 -6.49 2.10
C PHE A 155 -3.99 -7.73 1.38
N ALA A 156 -4.58 -7.50 0.21
CA ALA A 156 -4.89 -8.55 -0.73
C ALA A 156 -4.87 -7.99 -2.14
N ALA A 157 -4.40 -8.77 -3.10
CA ALA A 157 -4.47 -8.42 -4.50
C ALA A 157 -4.67 -9.65 -5.37
N ASN A 158 -5.39 -9.46 -6.48
CA ASN A 158 -5.65 -10.48 -7.50
C ASN A 158 -5.59 -9.85 -8.90
N SER A 159 -6.16 -10.51 -9.91
CA SER A 159 -6.23 -10.02 -11.30
C SER A 159 -6.94 -8.68 -11.47
N ASP A 160 -7.90 -8.39 -10.59
CA ASP A 160 -8.88 -7.32 -10.78
C ASP A 160 -8.75 -6.20 -9.76
N HIS A 161 -8.25 -6.52 -8.57
CA HIS A 161 -8.22 -5.62 -7.42
C HIS A 161 -6.89 -5.66 -6.68
N ALA A 162 -6.47 -4.49 -6.18
CA ALA A 162 -5.50 -4.36 -5.11
C ALA A 162 -6.14 -3.57 -3.96
N VAL A 163 -6.23 -4.18 -2.79
CA VAL A 163 -7.01 -3.66 -1.66
C VAL A 163 -6.24 -3.74 -0.35
N GLY A 164 -6.67 -2.95 0.63
CA GLY A 164 -6.09 -3.02 1.95
C GLY A 164 -6.88 -2.32 3.03
N LEU A 165 -6.70 -2.77 4.26
CA LEU A 165 -7.14 -2.14 5.49
C LEU A 165 -5.92 -1.79 6.34
N PHE A 166 -5.90 -0.56 6.85
CA PHE A 166 -4.88 -0.04 7.75
C PHE A 166 -5.52 0.48 9.03
N LEU A 167 -4.93 0.13 10.16
CA LEU A 167 -5.21 0.74 11.46
C LEU A 167 -3.89 1.18 12.09
N GLN A 168 -3.93 2.32 12.77
CA GLN A 168 -2.83 2.79 13.59
C GLN A 168 -3.33 3.58 14.79
N LYS A 169 -2.77 3.24 15.95
CA LYS A 169 -3.00 3.95 17.20
C LYS A 169 -2.42 5.36 17.14
N LEU A 170 -3.17 6.37 17.60
CA LEU A 170 -2.66 7.72 17.75
C LEU A 170 -2.01 7.92 19.13
N PRO A 171 -1.06 8.85 19.26
CA PRO A 171 -0.46 9.19 20.56
C PRO A 171 -1.53 9.58 21.58
N GLY A 172 -1.48 8.98 22.77
CA GLY A 172 -2.41 9.25 23.86
C GLY A 172 -3.73 8.46 23.82
N ALA A 173 -3.91 7.55 22.86
CA ALA A 173 -5.12 6.72 22.76
C ALA A 173 -5.45 5.94 24.05
N ASP A 174 -4.43 5.45 24.77
CA ASP A 174 -4.63 4.70 26.03
C ASP A 174 -5.25 5.54 27.15
N VAL A 175 -5.19 6.88 27.04
CA VAL A 175 -5.84 7.78 28.00
C VAL A 175 -7.36 7.76 27.82
N LYS A 176 -7.84 7.54 26.58
CA LYS A 176 -9.27 7.40 26.29
C LYS A 176 -9.76 6.00 26.65
N ASP A 177 -9.06 4.98 26.17
CA ASP A 177 -9.38 3.57 26.42
C ASP A 177 -8.09 2.74 26.34
N GLU A 178 -7.66 2.18 27.48
CA GLU A 178 -6.46 1.35 27.60
C GLU A 178 -6.55 0.06 26.76
N ASP A 179 -7.76 -0.47 26.54
CA ASP A 179 -7.99 -1.68 25.74
C ASP A 179 -8.46 -1.40 24.30
N GLY A 180 -8.71 -0.13 23.97
CA GLY A 180 -9.29 0.28 22.69
C GLY A 180 -8.52 -0.24 21.47
N TRP A 181 -7.18 -0.21 21.54
CA TRP A 181 -6.33 -0.76 20.48
C TRP A 181 -6.48 -2.26 20.32
N ASN A 182 -6.44 -3.03 21.40
CA ASN A 182 -6.51 -4.49 21.33
C ASN A 182 -7.84 -4.93 20.74
N ARG A 183 -8.95 -4.32 21.20
CA ARG A 183 -10.29 -4.60 20.69
C ARG A 183 -10.42 -4.26 19.21
N ALA A 184 -10.01 -3.07 18.80
CA ALA A 184 -10.07 -2.65 17.39
C ALA A 184 -9.20 -3.54 16.48
N ALA A 185 -7.99 -3.90 16.93
CA ALA A 185 -7.09 -4.78 16.20
C ALA A 185 -7.66 -6.21 16.08
N GLN A 186 -8.26 -6.75 17.13
CA GLN A 186 -8.93 -8.05 17.08
C GLN A 186 -10.11 -8.06 16.11
N LEU A 187 -10.95 -7.02 16.14
CA LEU A 187 -12.06 -6.86 15.19
C LEU A 187 -11.52 -6.77 13.75
N ALA A 188 -10.52 -5.93 13.50
CA ALA A 188 -9.89 -5.79 12.19
C ALA A 188 -9.28 -7.11 11.69
N SER A 189 -8.75 -7.95 12.59
CA SER A 189 -8.18 -9.27 12.26
C SER A 189 -9.20 -10.28 11.74
N THR A 190 -10.50 -9.99 11.88
CA THR A 190 -11.58 -10.83 11.32
C THR A 190 -11.91 -10.50 9.86
N VAL A 191 -11.32 -9.43 9.30
CA VAL A 191 -11.58 -9.00 7.93
C VAL A 191 -11.20 -10.10 6.94
N LYS A 192 -12.12 -10.39 6.01
CA LYS A 192 -11.87 -11.34 4.93
C LYS A 192 -11.43 -10.64 3.66
N ARG A 193 -10.63 -11.32 2.83
CA ARG A 193 -10.13 -10.77 1.56
C ARG A 193 -11.30 -10.46 0.63
N GLU A 194 -12.28 -11.36 0.57
CA GLU A 194 -13.48 -11.23 -0.24
C GLU A 194 -14.28 -9.98 0.12
N GLU A 195 -14.35 -9.64 1.42
CA GLU A 195 -15.01 -8.43 1.88
C GLU A 195 -14.30 -7.17 1.40
N LEU A 196 -12.96 -7.14 1.42
CA LEU A 196 -12.19 -6.00 0.91
C LEU A 196 -12.30 -5.84 -0.61
N PHE A 197 -12.36 -6.96 -1.34
CA PHE A 197 -12.54 -6.95 -2.81
C PHE A 197 -13.93 -6.46 -3.22
N GLU A 198 -14.98 -6.96 -2.57
CA GLU A 198 -16.35 -6.77 -3.06
C GLU A 198 -17.02 -5.56 -2.42
N LEU A 199 -16.88 -5.34 -1.11
CA LEU A 199 -17.71 -4.39 -0.37
C LEU A 199 -17.17 -2.96 -0.42
N PRO A 200 -18.06 -1.95 -0.50
CA PRO A 200 -17.66 -0.55 -0.31
C PRO A 200 -16.98 -0.34 1.04
N ALA A 201 -16.04 0.60 1.13
CA ALA A 201 -15.31 0.88 2.36
C ALA A 201 -16.23 1.11 3.58
N GLU A 202 -17.33 1.87 3.42
CA GLU A 202 -18.29 2.11 4.50
C GLU A 202 -18.96 0.83 5.02
N GLU A 203 -19.26 -0.13 4.14
CA GLU A 203 -19.86 -1.40 4.53
C GLU A 203 -18.86 -2.31 5.25
N VAL A 204 -17.58 -2.31 4.83
CA VAL A 204 -16.50 -2.99 5.56
C VAL A 204 -16.37 -2.41 6.97
N LEU A 205 -16.33 -1.08 7.09
CA LEU A 205 -16.21 -0.40 8.39
C LEU A 205 -17.41 -0.68 9.30
N ARG A 206 -18.63 -0.64 8.74
CA ARG A 206 -19.86 -0.95 9.49
C ARG A 206 -19.87 -2.38 10.03
N ARG A 207 -19.29 -3.34 9.30
CA ARG A 207 -19.19 -4.74 9.75
C ARG A 207 -18.13 -4.95 10.82
N LEU A 208 -16.96 -4.34 10.64
CA LEU A 208 -15.84 -4.52 11.56
C LEU A 208 -16.03 -3.73 12.87
N PHE A 209 -16.56 -2.51 12.78
CA PHE A 209 -16.58 -1.55 13.89
C PHE A 209 -18.02 -1.09 14.18
N ALA A 210 -18.98 -2.02 14.19
CA ALA A 210 -20.40 -1.73 14.36
C ALA A 210 -20.74 -1.00 15.66
N GLU A 211 -19.94 -1.21 16.72
CA GLU A 211 -20.11 -0.63 18.05
C GLU A 211 -19.28 0.63 18.27
N GLU A 212 -18.45 1.03 17.31
CA GLU A 212 -17.53 2.16 17.45
C GLU A 212 -18.04 3.40 16.70
N THR A 213 -17.71 4.59 17.21
CA THR A 213 -18.00 5.85 16.50
C THR A 213 -17.00 6.04 15.36
N VAL A 214 -17.40 5.62 14.15
CA VAL A 214 -16.56 5.72 12.93
C VAL A 214 -16.83 7.02 12.20
N ARG A 215 -15.84 7.91 12.16
CA ARG A 215 -15.83 9.08 11.28
C ARG A 215 -15.11 8.78 9.98
N VAL A 216 -15.84 8.81 8.87
CA VAL A 216 -15.31 8.61 7.52
C VAL A 216 -14.96 9.95 6.86
N PHE A 217 -13.79 10.04 6.23
CA PHE A 217 -13.35 11.23 5.50
C PHE A 217 -13.56 11.08 3.99
N ALA A 218 -13.60 12.22 3.28
CA ALA A 218 -13.66 12.24 1.83
C ALA A 218 -12.55 11.36 1.20
N PRO A 219 -12.89 10.44 0.27
CA PRO A 219 -11.92 9.59 -0.40
C PRO A 219 -10.90 10.41 -1.20
N ARG A 220 -9.63 9.98 -1.17
CA ARG A 220 -8.59 10.49 -2.08
C ARG A 220 -8.53 9.58 -3.30
N LEU A 221 -8.74 10.15 -4.49
CA LEU A 221 -8.79 9.40 -5.74
C LEU A 221 -7.38 9.22 -6.32
N PHE A 222 -7.12 8.04 -6.88
CA PHE A 222 -5.89 7.69 -7.56
C PHE A 222 -6.16 7.47 -9.04
N THR A 223 -5.19 7.85 -9.87
CA THR A 223 -5.26 7.72 -11.33
C THR A 223 -4.06 6.95 -11.86
N HIS A 224 -4.16 6.50 -13.10
CA HIS A 224 -3.02 6.02 -13.88
C HIS A 224 -3.05 6.72 -15.24
N ASP A 225 -2.35 7.83 -15.35
CA ASP A 225 -2.26 8.64 -16.56
C ASP A 225 -0.80 8.98 -16.86
N PHE A 226 -0.15 8.12 -17.64
CA PHE A 226 1.22 8.28 -18.08
C PHE A 226 1.26 8.23 -19.60
N PRO A 227 0.84 9.32 -20.29
CA PRO A 227 0.82 9.33 -21.74
C PRO A 227 2.25 9.13 -22.28
N PRO A 228 2.42 8.33 -23.34
CA PRO A 228 3.74 8.11 -23.91
C PRO A 228 4.29 9.40 -24.51
N ASP A 229 5.41 9.86 -23.97
CA ASP A 229 6.18 10.97 -24.54
C ASP A 229 7.02 10.46 -25.70
N ARG A 230 6.47 10.57 -26.92
CA ARG A 230 7.12 10.07 -28.14
C ARG A 230 8.44 10.78 -28.42
N ASP A 231 8.56 12.05 -28.08
CA ASP A 231 9.76 12.83 -28.33
C ASP A 231 10.89 12.39 -27.38
N LYS A 232 10.55 12.17 -26.10
CA LYS A 232 11.49 11.59 -25.14
C LYS A 232 11.93 10.18 -25.55
N ILE A 233 11.01 9.33 -26.02
CA ILE A 233 11.35 7.99 -26.52
C ILE A 233 12.27 8.10 -27.74
N ALA A 234 11.96 8.98 -28.70
CA ALA A 234 12.78 9.21 -29.88
C ALA A 234 14.18 9.73 -29.53
N ALA A 235 14.30 10.60 -28.53
CA ALA A 235 15.59 11.08 -28.03
C ALA A 235 16.41 9.94 -27.41
N MET A 236 15.82 9.12 -26.53
CA MET A 236 16.50 7.98 -25.92
C MET A 236 17.01 6.95 -26.95
N LEU A 237 16.29 6.76 -28.06
CA LEU A 237 16.70 5.85 -29.13
C LEU A 237 17.83 6.40 -30.01
N ARG A 238 18.02 7.72 -30.03
CA ARG A 238 19.06 8.38 -30.83
C ARG A 238 20.42 8.45 -30.12
N GLY A 239 20.47 8.21 -28.81
CA GLY A 239 21.68 8.32 -27.98
C GLY A 239 21.89 9.75 -27.48
#